data_AF-A0A380YNB5-F1
#
_entry.id   AF-A0A380YNB5-F1
#
_cell.length_a   1.000
_cell.length_b   1.000
_cell.length_c   1.000
_cell.angle_alpha   90.00
_cell.angle_beta   90.00
_cell.angle_gamma   90.00
#
_symmetry.space_group_name_H-M   'P 1'
#
loop_
_entity.id
_entity.type
_entity.pdbx_description
1 polymer ?
#
loop_
_entity_poly.entity_id
_entity_poly.type
_entity_poly.pdbx_seq_one_letter_code
_entity_poly.pdbx_strand_id
1 'polypeptide(L)'
;MLNKSSALPGTARLKAILEDPDTILQIEKPTEKMQLAAVQKKPELIGHLPFATEKVQLSAVITSAESIFLIHNPSPTACFVAMEGILD
;
A
#
# COMPACT_ATOMS: atom_id res chain seq x y z
N MET A 1 -3.55 24.79 12.48
CA MET A 1 -4.54 23.69 12.32
C MET A 1 -3.88 22.43 12.83
N LEU A 2 -4.39 21.79 13.89
CA LEU A 2 -3.81 20.55 14.41
C LEU A 2 -4.03 19.41 13.40
N ASN A 3 -2.93 18.85 12.91
CA ASN A 3 -2.91 17.62 12.13
C ASN A 3 -3.49 16.48 12.98
N LYS A 4 -4.72 16.04 12.71
CA LYS A 4 -5.35 14.92 13.44
C LYS A 4 -4.56 13.61 13.28
N SER A 5 -3.73 13.49 12.24
CA SER A 5 -2.90 12.32 11.98
C SER A 5 -1.74 12.14 12.97
N SER A 6 -1.27 13.22 13.61
CA SER A 6 -0.17 13.15 14.59
C SER A 6 -0.62 12.69 15.99
N ALA A 7 -1.93 12.62 16.26
CA ALA A 7 -2.47 12.44 17.61
C ALA A 7 -2.66 10.98 18.08
N LEU A 8 -2.58 9.99 17.18
CA LEU A 8 -2.87 8.59 17.54
C LEU A 8 -1.59 7.74 17.72
N PRO A 9 -1.54 6.87 18.76
CA PRO A 9 -0.49 5.86 18.91
C PRO A 9 -0.38 4.98 17.65
N GLY A 10 0.81 4.46 17.35
CA GLY A 10 1.05 3.65 16.15
C GLY A 10 0.13 2.43 16.00
N THR A 11 -0.31 1.84 17.13
CA THR A 11 -1.30 0.75 17.16
C THR A 11 -2.70 1.22 16.77
N ALA A 12 -3.12 2.40 17.19
CA ALA A 12 -4.41 2.98 16.84
C ALA A 12 -4.45 3.40 15.36
N ARG A 13 -3.35 3.91 14.81
CA ARG A 13 -3.24 4.18 13.36
C ARG A 13 -3.38 2.91 12.52
N LEU A 14 -2.71 1.82 12.91
CA LEU A 14 -2.85 0.54 12.20
C LEU A 14 -4.28 0.00 12.26
N LYS A 15 -4.94 0.09 13.43
CA LYS A 15 -6.34 -0.32 13.57
C LYS A 15 -7.25 0.50 12.64
N ALA A 16 -7.06 1.81 12.58
CA ALA A 16 -7.83 2.67 11.69
C ALA A 16 -7.65 2.29 10.21
N ILE A 17 -6.44 1.94 9.77
CA ILE A 17 -6.20 1.44 8.40
C ILE A 17 -6.92 0.10 8.13
N LEU A 18 -6.96 -0.79 9.12
CA LEU A 18 -7.66 -2.07 8.99
C LEU A 18 -9.18 -1.90 8.86
N GLU A 19 -9.74 -0.85 9.46
CA GLU A 19 -11.15 -0.46 9.33
C GLU A 19 -11.41 0.30 8.02
N ASP A 20 -10.57 1.27 7.69
CA ASP A 20 -10.62 2.09 6.48
C ASP A 20 -9.20 2.27 5.87
N PRO A 21 -8.86 1.55 4.79
CA PRO A 21 -7.55 1.61 4.14
C PRO A 21 -7.13 3.02 3.70
N ASP A 22 -8.09 3.88 3.31
CA ASP A 22 -7.82 5.24 2.83
C ASP A 22 -7.21 6.13 3.94
N THR A 23 -7.35 5.73 5.22
CA THR A 23 -6.69 6.36 6.37
C THR A 23 -5.17 6.49 6.18
N ILE A 24 -4.55 5.57 5.43
CA ILE A 24 -3.10 5.62 5.18
C ILE A 24 -2.66 6.92 4.48
N LEU A 25 -3.52 7.50 3.64
CA LEU A 25 -3.25 8.74 2.89
C LEU A 25 -3.08 9.95 3.81
N GLN A 26 -3.57 9.85 5.05
CA GLN A 26 -3.44 10.89 6.06
C GLN A 26 -2.17 10.75 6.90
N ILE A 27 -1.41 9.65 6.75
CA ILE A 27 -0.21 9.36 7.54
C ILE A 27 1.02 9.78 6.74
N GLU A 28 1.76 10.77 7.24
CA GLU A 28 2.92 11.35 6.54
C GLU A 28 4.04 10.34 6.25
N LYS A 29 4.27 9.38 7.16
CA LYS A 29 5.31 8.37 7.06
C LYS A 29 4.75 7.00 7.48
N PRO A 30 3.95 6.35 6.62
CA PRO A 30 3.36 5.06 6.97
C PRO A 30 4.46 4.00 7.02
N THR A 31 4.46 3.18 8.07
CA THR A 31 5.42 2.07 8.20
C THR A 31 5.12 1.00 7.16
N GLU A 32 6.08 0.14 6.83
CA GLU A 32 5.86 -0.99 5.90
C GLU A 32 4.63 -1.82 6.31
N LYS A 33 4.44 -2.05 7.61
CA LYS A 33 3.27 -2.77 8.14
C LYS A 33 1.94 -2.06 7.84
N MET A 34 1.91 -0.73 7.93
CA MET A 34 0.73 0.07 7.59
C MET A 34 0.45 0.03 6.09
N GLN A 35 1.50 0.13 5.27
CA GLN A 35 1.41 0.03 3.82
C GLN A 35 0.85 -1.34 3.39
N LEU A 36 1.40 -2.43 3.94
CA LEU A 36 0.89 -3.79 3.70
C LEU A 36 -0.59 -3.93 4.07
N ALA A 37 -1.00 -3.44 5.24
CA ALA A 37 -2.39 -3.51 5.67
C ALA A 37 -3.35 -2.77 4.73
N ALA A 38 -2.91 -1.63 4.18
CA ALA A 38 -3.70 -0.85 3.23
C ALA A 38 -3.81 -1.57 1.86
N VAL A 39 -2.68 -1.97 1.26
CA VAL A 39 -2.68 -2.53 -0.10
C VAL A 39 -3.28 -3.94 -0.18
N GLN A 40 -3.29 -4.70 0.92
CA GLN A 40 -4.00 -5.99 1.00
C GLN A 40 -5.52 -5.84 0.94
N LYS A 41 -6.06 -4.67 1.28
CA LYS A 41 -7.50 -4.38 1.23
C LYS A 41 -7.88 -3.55 0.00
N LYS A 42 -7.00 -2.65 -0.42
CA LYS A 42 -7.24 -1.67 -1.48
C LYS A 42 -5.93 -1.47 -2.26
N PRO A 43 -5.61 -2.38 -3.21
CA PRO A 43 -4.29 -2.44 -3.82
C PRO A 43 -3.95 -1.20 -4.65
N GLU A 44 -4.94 -0.46 -5.16
CA GLU A 44 -4.74 0.80 -5.88
C GLU A 44 -4.09 1.91 -5.02
N LEU A 45 -4.13 1.78 -3.69
CA LEU A 45 -3.43 2.70 -2.78
C LEU A 45 -1.92 2.69 -2.97
N ILE A 46 -1.35 1.66 -3.61
CA ILE A 46 0.07 1.60 -3.94
C ILE A 46 0.53 2.82 -4.75
N GLY A 47 -0.36 3.40 -5.58
CA GLY A 47 -0.07 4.61 -6.36
C GLY A 47 0.17 5.87 -5.51
N HIS A 48 -0.23 5.84 -4.24
CA HIS A 48 0.01 6.91 -3.28
C HIS A 48 1.21 6.64 -2.35
N LEU A 49 1.92 5.53 -2.54
CA LEU A 49 3.03 5.09 -1.69
C LEU A 49 4.36 5.14 -2.47
N PRO A 50 4.96 6.34 -2.66
CA PRO A 50 6.12 6.53 -3.55
C PRO A 50 7.40 5.80 -3.11
N PHE A 51 7.44 5.32 -1.87
CA PHE A 51 8.57 4.58 -1.29
C PHE A 51 8.14 3.17 -0.82
N ALA A 52 7.18 2.56 -1.51
CA ALA A 52 6.75 1.20 -1.25
C ALA A 52 7.91 0.21 -1.47
N THR A 53 8.20 -0.60 -0.45
CA THR A 53 9.20 -1.67 -0.57
C THR A 53 8.73 -2.73 -1.55
N GLU A 54 9.65 -3.53 -2.10
CA GLU A 54 9.29 -4.65 -2.98
C GLU A 54 8.20 -5.55 -2.37
N LYS A 55 8.24 -5.77 -1.05
CA LYS A 55 7.22 -6.56 -0.35
C LYS A 55 5.82 -5.93 -0.43
N VAL A 56 5.71 -4.61 -0.29
CA VAL A 56 4.44 -3.89 -0.41
C VAL A 56 3.97 -3.91 -1.87
N GLN A 57 4.87 -3.72 -2.83
CA GLN A 57 4.59 -3.81 -4.25
C GLN A 57 4.03 -5.18 -4.64
N LEU A 58 4.70 -6.26 -4.22
CA LEU A 58 4.23 -7.63 -4.44
C LEU A 58 2.87 -7.89 -3.80
N SER A 59 2.64 -7.39 -2.58
CA SER A 59 1.35 -7.55 -1.93
C SER A 59 0.21 -6.87 -2.72
N ALA A 60 0.46 -5.71 -3.32
CA ALA A 60 -0.52 -5.04 -4.18
C ALA A 60 -0.76 -5.83 -5.47
N VAL A 61 0.31 -6.23 -6.17
CA VAL A 61 0.24 -6.98 -7.44
C VAL A 61 -0.41 -8.35 -7.29
N ILE A 62 -0.10 -9.09 -6.23
CA ILE A 62 -0.76 -10.39 -5.95
C ILE A 62 -2.25 -10.20 -5.69
N THR A 63 -2.66 -9.07 -5.12
CA THR A 63 -4.06 -8.76 -4.85
C THR A 63 -4.80 -8.31 -6.12
N SER A 64 -4.14 -7.53 -6.97
CA SER A 64 -4.62 -7.15 -8.31
C SER A 64 -3.41 -6.86 -9.19
N ALA A 65 -3.25 -7.64 -10.26
CA ALA A 65 -2.08 -7.58 -11.13
C ALA A 65 -1.96 -6.20 -11.81
N GLU A 66 -3.08 -5.54 -12.10
CA GLU A 66 -3.16 -4.19 -12.67
C GLU A 66 -2.55 -3.12 -11.78
N SER A 67 -2.38 -3.39 -10.48
CA SER A 67 -1.70 -2.49 -9.55
C SER A 67 -0.28 -2.15 -10.02
N ILE A 68 0.34 -3.00 -10.85
CA ILE A 68 1.66 -2.73 -11.46
C ILE A 68 1.70 -1.38 -12.20
N PHE A 69 0.60 -0.97 -12.82
CA PHE A 69 0.52 0.29 -13.56
C PHE A 69 0.50 1.52 -12.65
N LEU A 70 0.27 1.33 -11.34
CA LEU A 70 0.22 2.39 -10.34
C LEU A 70 1.54 2.51 -9.57
N ILE A 71 2.44 1.52 -9.64
CA ILE A 71 3.66 1.49 -8.82
C ILE A 71 4.70 2.45 -9.37
N HIS A 72 5.18 3.36 -8.50
CA HIS A 72 6.35 4.16 -8.79
C HIS A 72 7.62 3.29 -8.68
N ASN A 73 8.34 3.12 -9.80
CA ASN A 73 9.54 2.30 -9.91
C ASN A 73 9.31 0.83 -9.46
N PRO A 74 8.56 0.04 -10.26
CA PRO A 74 8.24 -1.34 -9.90
C PRO A 74 9.48 -2.22 -9.84
N SER A 75 9.51 -3.15 -8.88
CA SER A 75 10.57 -4.13 -8.80
C SER A 75 10.47 -5.15 -9.94
N PRO A 76 11.59 -5.74 -10.40
CA PRO A 76 11.56 -6.79 -11.41
C PRO A 76 10.64 -7.95 -11.04
N THR A 77 10.63 -8.35 -9.75
CA THR A 77 9.76 -9.39 -9.22
C THR A 77 8.29 -9.00 -9.32
N ALA A 78 7.93 -7.75 -8.98
CA ALA A 78 6.56 -7.26 -9.11
C ALA A 78 6.09 -7.24 -10.58
N CYS A 79 6.96 -6.86 -11.53
CA CYS A 79 6.65 -6.93 -12.95
C CYS A 79 6.38 -8.37 -13.42
N PHE A 80 7.22 -9.33 -13.01
CA PHE A 80 7.06 -10.73 -13.39
C PHE A 80 5.73 -11.31 -12.89
N VAL A 81 5.43 -11.12 -11.60
CA VAL A 81 4.16 -11.60 -11.00
C VAL A 81 2.95 -10.95 -11.65
N ALA A 82 3.03 -9.66 -12.01
CA ALA A 82 1.95 -8.97 -12.70
C ALA A 82 1.68 -9.55 -14.09
N MET A 83 2.72 -9.94 -14.82
CA MET A 83 2.56 -10.59 -16.13
C MET A 83 1.83 -11.93 -16.01
N GLU A 84 2.17 -12.74 -15.00
CA GLU A 84 1.45 -14.00 -14.74
C GLU A 84 -0.04 -13.71 -14.44
N GLY A 85 -0.32 -12.79 -13.53
CA GLY A 85 -1.70 -12.49 -13.12
C GLY A 85 -2.58 -11.78 -14.17
N ILE A 86 -2.02 -11.11 -15.17
CA ILE A 86 -2.79 -10.45 -16.25
C ILE A 86 -3.17 -11.43 -17.37
N LEU A 87 -2.40 -12.52 -17.54
CA LEU A 87 -2.56 -13.47 -18.64
C LEU A 87 -3.47 -14.66 -18.29
N ASP A 88 -3.76 -14.86 -17.01
CA ASP A 88 -4.69 -15.87 -16.47
C ASP A 88 -6.16 -15.42 -16.54
#